data_AF-A0A3F2V3F9-F1
#
_entry.id   AF-A0A3F2V3F9-F1
#
_cell.length_a   1.000
_cell.length_b   1.000
_cell.length_c   1.000
_cell.angle_alpha   90.00
_cell.angle_beta   90.00
_cell.angle_gamma   90.00
#
_symmetry.space_group_name_H-M   'P 1'
#
loop_
_entity.id
_entity.type
_entity.pdbx_description
1 polymer ?
#
loop_
_entity_poly.entity_id
_entity_poly.type
_entity_poly.pdbx_seq_one_letter_code
_entity_poly.pdbx_strand_id
1 'polypeptide(L)'
;MMTAEKEVRIARDLRRLARAYCDGQFNKGEYRRRRRVLLLQCVDEVPQQPVPPETPEPAPAPQSGSSFAKTIVLPFFMGAAIVIGLCVAGYLLSRLL
;
A
#
# COMPACT_ATOMS: atom_id res chain seq x y z
N MET A 1 -23.18 -19.25 -4.39
CA MET A 1 -22.04 -20.13 -4.71
C MET A 1 -21.14 -19.43 -5.71
N MET A 2 -19.82 -19.55 -5.55
CA MET A 2 -18.87 -19.06 -6.52
C MET A 2 -18.91 -19.87 -7.82
N THR A 3 -18.93 -19.17 -8.95
CA THR A 3 -18.89 -19.76 -10.30
C THR A 3 -17.63 -19.31 -11.01
N ALA A 4 -17.09 -20.14 -11.90
CA ALA A 4 -15.87 -19.83 -12.65
C ALA A 4 -15.96 -18.50 -13.42
N GLU A 5 -17.12 -18.19 -14.00
CA GLU A 5 -17.37 -16.93 -14.70
C GLU A 5 -17.30 -15.71 -13.77
N LYS A 6 -17.86 -15.85 -12.56
CA LYS A 6 -17.86 -14.81 -11.53
C LYS A 6 -16.44 -14.54 -11.02
N GLU A 7 -15.63 -15.59 -10.81
CA GLU A 7 -14.22 -15.47 -10.45
C GLU A 7 -13.40 -14.74 -11.52
N VAL A 8 -13.56 -15.11 -12.80
CA VAL A 8 -12.85 -14.47 -13.92
C VAL A 8 -13.20 -12.99 -14.00
N ARG A 9 -14.48 -12.64 -13.80
CA ARG A 9 -14.95 -11.25 -13.78
C ARG A 9 -14.32 -10.47 -12.64
N ILE A 10 -14.40 -10.97 -11.41
CA ILE A 10 -13.85 -10.29 -10.23
C ILE A 10 -12.33 -10.15 -10.34
N ALA A 11 -11.62 -11.18 -10.81
CA ALA A 11 -10.18 -11.10 -11.05
C ALA A 11 -9.81 -10.04 -12.10
N ARG A 12 -10.63 -9.84 -13.13
CA ARG A 12 -10.45 -8.77 -14.12
C ARG A 12 -10.63 -7.40 -13.49
N ASP A 13 -11.67 -7.23 -12.68
CA ASP A 13 -11.99 -5.96 -12.03
C ASP A 13 -10.96 -5.59 -10.96
N LEU A 14 -10.43 -6.57 -10.24
CA LEU A 14 -9.35 -6.36 -9.27
C LEU A 14 -8.07 -5.84 -9.95
N ARG A 15 -7.71 -6.38 -11.13
CA ARG A 15 -6.56 -5.91 -11.92
C ARG A 15 -6.77 -4.49 -12.44
N ARG A 16 -7.98 -4.16 -12.90
CA ARG A 16 -8.33 -2.79 -13.32
C ARG A 16 -8.25 -1.80 -12.17
N LEU A 17 -8.76 -2.18 -11.00
CA LEU A 17 -8.67 -1.37 -9.78
C LEU A 17 -7.21 -1.13 -9.38
N ALA A 18 -6.36 -2.16 -9.45
CA ALA A 18 -4.94 -2.02 -9.15
C ALA A 18 -4.22 -1.06 -10.12
N ARG A 19 -4.52 -1.13 -11.43
CA ARG A 19 -3.97 -0.18 -12.40
C ARG A 19 -4.42 1.25 -12.13
N ALA A 20 -5.72 1.48 -11.92
CA ALA A 20 -6.22 2.81 -11.62
C ALA A 20 -5.60 3.41 -10.35
N TYR A 21 -5.27 2.58 -9.35
CA TYR A 21 -4.50 3.01 -8.18
C TYR A 21 -3.06 3.41 -8.55
N CYS A 22 -2.36 2.61 -9.35
CA CYS A 22 -1.02 2.94 -9.86
C CYS A 22 -1.02 4.23 -10.70
N ASP A 23 -2.09 4.46 -11.46
CA ASP A 23 -2.29 5.66 -12.28
C ASP A 23 -2.68 6.89 -11.45
N GLY A 24 -2.83 6.75 -10.13
CA GLY A 24 -3.12 7.86 -9.22
C GLY A 24 -4.57 8.35 -9.22
N GLN A 25 -5.51 7.59 -9.79
CA GLN A 25 -6.93 7.96 -9.89
C GLN A 25 -7.62 8.14 -8.53
N PHE A 26 -7.09 7.51 -7.47
CA PHE A 26 -7.64 7.61 -6.11
C PHE A 26 -6.60 7.26 -5.04
N ASN A 27 -6.89 7.67 -3.81
CA ASN A 27 -6.01 7.45 -2.66
C ASN A 27 -6.03 5.99 -2.15
N LYS A 28 -5.06 5.66 -1.29
CA LYS A 28 -4.91 4.32 -0.69
C LYS A 28 -6.14 3.85 0.11
N GLY A 29 -6.86 4.79 0.75
CA GLY A 29 -8.06 4.49 1.53
C GLY A 29 -9.21 4.00 0.65
N GLU A 30 -9.46 4.70 -0.46
CA GLU A 30 -10.44 4.31 -1.46
C GLU A 30 -10.08 2.98 -2.13
N TYR A 31 -8.80 2.79 -2.49
CA TYR A 31 -8.34 1.51 -3.03
C TYR A 31 -8.69 0.34 -2.10
N ARG A 32 -8.43 0.49 -0.80
CA ARG A 32 -8.76 -0.54 0.21
C ARG A 32 -10.26 -0.79 0.31
N ARG A 33 -11.09 0.26 0.32
CA ARG A 33 -12.56 0.13 0.34
C ARG A 33 -13.07 -0.61 -0.89
N ARG A 34 -12.69 -0.17 -2.09
CA ARG A 34 -13.12 -0.76 -3.37
C ARG A 34 -12.65 -2.21 -3.51
N ARG A 35 -11.40 -2.50 -3.12
CA ARG A 35 -10.86 -3.87 -3.10
C ARG A 35 -11.66 -4.77 -2.16
N ARG A 36 -12.04 -4.27 -0.97
CA ARG A 36 -12.86 -5.04 -0.02
C ARG A 36 -14.22 -5.39 -0.60
N VAL A 37 -14.89 -4.44 -1.28
CA VAL A 37 -16.19 -4.68 -1.93
C VAL A 37 -16.07 -5.78 -3.00
N LEU A 38 -15.03 -5.73 -3.85
CA LEU A 38 -14.81 -6.77 -4.86
C LEU A 38 -14.52 -8.14 -4.25
N LEU A 39 -13.75 -8.21 -3.15
CA LEU A 39 -13.47 -9.47 -2.48
C LEU A 39 -14.67 -10.05 -1.73
N LEU A 40 -15.54 -9.20 -1.18
CA LEU A 40 -16.78 -9.65 -0.52
C LEU A 40 -17.71 -10.35 -1.51
N GLN A 41 -17.72 -9.93 -2.78
CA GLN A 41 -18.47 -10.63 -3.83
C GLN A 41 -18.01 -12.08 -4.03
N CYS A 42 -16.79 -12.44 -3.61
CA CYS A 42 -16.30 -13.81 -3.65
C CYS A 42 -16.80 -14.70 -2.53
N VAL A 43 -17.16 -14.12 -1.39
CA VAL A 43 -17.52 -14.88 -0.19
C VAL A 43 -19.03 -15.13 -0.13
N ASP A 44 -19.81 -14.57 -1.06
CA ASP A 44 -21.29 -14.56 -1.03
C ASP A 44 -21.87 -14.08 0.33
N GLU A 45 -21.06 -13.37 1.12
CA GLU A 45 -21.51 -12.68 2.30
C GLU A 45 -22.20 -11.37 1.88
N VAL A 46 -23.47 -11.25 2.24
CA VAL A 46 -24.26 -10.03 2.11
C VAL A 46 -23.45 -8.87 2.69
N PRO A 47 -23.41 -7.68 2.05
CA PRO A 47 -22.70 -6.55 2.61
C PRO A 47 -23.32 -6.23 3.98
N GLN A 48 -22.64 -6.60 5.07
CA GLN A 48 -22.88 -5.92 6.33
C GLN A 48 -22.53 -4.46 6.06
N GLN A 49 -23.56 -3.62 5.97
CA GLN A 49 -23.37 -2.17 6.08
C GLN A 49 -22.48 -1.92 7.29
N PRO A 50 -21.60 -0.91 7.25
CA PRO A 50 -20.85 -0.52 8.43
C PRO A 50 -21.88 -0.12 9.49
N VAL A 51 -22.10 -1.01 10.47
CA VAL A 51 -22.91 -0.72 11.64
C VAL A 51 -22.27 0.51 12.28
N PRO A 52 -22.99 1.64 12.45
CA PRO A 52 -22.49 2.75 13.25
C PRO A 52 -22.16 2.18 14.64
N PRO A 53 -21.01 2.50 15.26
CA PRO A 53 -20.72 2.01 16.60
C PRO A 53 -21.71 2.69 17.56
N GLU A 54 -22.81 2.01 17.86
CA GLU A 54 -23.67 2.32 18.99
C GLU A 54 -22.89 1.90 20.25
N THR A 55 -22.59 2.89 21.11
CA THR A 55 -22.10 2.78 22.50
C THR A 55 -20.58 2.91 22.71
N PRO A 56 -20.13 3.80 23.62
CA PRO A 56 -18.73 4.19 23.75
C PRO A 56 -17.97 3.18 24.63
N GLU A 57 -17.28 2.23 23.99
CA GLU A 57 -16.17 1.53 24.66
C GLU A 57 -14.88 2.36 24.54
N PRO A 58 -14.05 2.42 25.60
CA PRO A 58 -12.82 3.19 25.58
C PRO A 58 -11.89 2.61 24.51
N ALA A 59 -11.51 3.48 23.57
CA ALA A 59 -10.69 3.11 22.42
C ALA A 59 -9.43 2.34 22.85
N PRO A 60 -9.17 1.13 22.30
CA PRO A 60 -7.81 0.61 22.31
C PRO A 60 -6.95 1.57 21.50
N ALA A 61 -5.84 2.01 22.12
CA ALA A 61 -4.95 3.05 21.64
C ALA A 61 -4.66 2.97 20.13
N PRO A 62 -4.60 4.11 19.41
CA PRO A 62 -4.19 4.10 18.03
C PRO A 62 -2.75 3.57 17.97
N GLN A 63 -2.56 2.39 17.38
CA GLN A 63 -1.25 1.96 16.91
C GLN A 63 -0.86 2.87 15.74
N SER A 64 -0.37 4.06 16.09
CA SER A 64 0.12 5.07 15.18
C SER A 64 1.39 4.56 14.50
N GLY A 65 1.24 4.15 13.24
CA GLY A 65 2.07 4.71 12.17
C GLY A 65 3.58 4.46 12.17
N SER A 66 4.16 3.49 12.88
CA SER A 66 5.62 3.31 12.89
C SER A 66 6.21 2.53 11.69
N SER A 67 5.37 1.98 10.79
CA SER A 67 5.84 1.17 9.65
C SER A 67 6.16 1.98 8.39
N PHE A 68 5.59 3.17 8.24
CA PHE A 68 5.83 4.01 7.05
C PHE A 68 7.22 4.67 7.07
N ALA A 69 7.69 5.07 8.25
CA ALA A 69 9.01 5.67 8.42
C ALA A 69 10.14 4.67 8.08
N LYS A 70 10.09 3.43 8.57
CA LYS A 70 11.15 2.44 8.30
C LYS A 70 11.27 2.03 6.82
N THR A 71 10.17 2.04 6.07
CA THR A 71 10.14 1.50 4.70
C THR A 71 10.72 2.48 3.67
N ILE A 72 10.64 3.80 3.91
CA ILE A 72 11.14 4.84 2.98
C ILE A 72 12.48 5.41 3.45
N VAL A 73 12.71 5.49 4.75
CA VAL A 73 13.91 6.15 5.31
C VAL A 73 15.16 5.28 5.11
N LEU A 74 15.05 3.95 5.20
CA LEU A 74 16.18 3.04 5.04
C LEU A 74 16.85 3.06 3.63
N PRO A 75 16.10 2.99 2.50
CA PRO A 75 16.73 3.04 1.18
C PRO A 75 17.32 4.42 0.83
N PHE A 76 16.77 5.51 1.37
CA PHE A 76 17.28 6.86 1.10
C PHE A 76 18.65 7.10 1.77
N PHE A 77 18.82 6.67 3.02
CA PHE A 77 20.11 6.76 3.71
C PHE A 77 21.19 5.86 3.08
N MET A 78 20.81 4.67 2.59
CA MET A 78 21.72 3.78 1.85
C MET A 78 22.20 4.41 0.53
N GLY A 79 21.30 5.02 -0.25
CA GLY A 79 21.68 5.71 -1.49
C GLY A 79 22.62 6.89 -1.27
N ALA A 80 22.37 7.71 -0.24
CA ALA A 80 23.21 8.85 0.10
C ALA A 80 24.66 8.44 0.47
N ALA A 81 24.83 7.35 1.23
CA ALA A 81 26.14 6.86 1.63
C ALA A 81 27.00 6.41 0.43
N ILE A 82 26.38 5.77 -0.57
CA ILE A 82 27.08 5.32 -1.79
C ILE A 82 27.56 6.53 -2.61
N VAL A 83 26.70 7.54 -2.79
CA VAL A 83 27.06 8.76 -3.53
C VAL A 83 28.21 9.50 -2.84
N ILE A 84 28.17 9.64 -1.51
CA ILE A 84 29.25 10.28 -0.76
C ILE A 84 30.54 9.47 -0.89
N GLY A 85 30.49 8.13 -0.77
CA GLY A 85 31.65 7.27 -0.95
C GLY A 85 32.29 7.40 -2.34
N LEU A 86 31.49 7.45 -3.40
CA LEU A 86 31.99 7.66 -4.77
C LEU A 86 32.60 9.06 -4.95
N CYS A 87 32.00 10.10 -4.39
CA CYS A 87 32.57 11.46 -4.45
C CYS A 87 33.91 11.55 -3.71
N VAL A 88 34.03 10.93 -2.53
CA VAL A 88 35.28 10.92 -1.76
C VAL A 88 36.35 10.10 -2.48
N ALA A 89 36.01 8.90 -2.97
CA ALA A 89 36.93 8.07 -3.74
C ALA A 89 37.41 8.78 -5.01
N GLY A 90 36.49 9.41 -5.75
CA GLY A 90 36.82 10.22 -6.93
C GLY A 90 37.73 11.39 -6.59
N TYR A 91 37.44 12.14 -5.52
CA TYR A 91 38.27 13.25 -5.07
C TYR A 91 39.70 12.80 -4.69
N LEU A 92 39.83 11.67 -3.98
CA LEU A 92 41.13 11.12 -3.62
C LEU A 92 41.93 10.67 -4.85
N LEU A 93 41.26 10.04 -5.83
CA LEU A 93 41.88 9.66 -7.10
C LEU A 93 42.36 10.89 -7.90
N SER A 94 41.53 11.94 -8.00
CA SER A 94 41.89 13.20 -8.66
C SER A 94 43.03 13.96 -7.99
N ARG A 95 43.37 13.62 -6.74
CA ARG A 95 44.49 14.22 -6.00
C ARG A 95 45.77 13.39 -6.05
N LEU A 96 45.66 12.11 -6.43
CA LEU A 96 46.78 11.18 -6.60
C LEU A 96 47.30 11.12 -8.04
N LEU A 97 46.44 11.46 -9.01
CA LEU A 97 46.78 11.69 -10.43
C LEU A 97 47.23 13.14 -10.65
#